data_AF-A0A485B533-F1
#
_entry.id   AF-A0A485B533-F1
#
_cell.length_a   1.000
_cell.length_b   1.000
_cell.length_c   1.000
_cell.angle_alpha   90.00
_cell.angle_beta   90.00
_cell.angle_gamma   90.00
#
_symmetry.space_group_name_H-M   'P 1'
#
loop_
_entity.id
_entity.type
_entity.pdbx_description
1 polymer ?
#
loop_
_entity_poly.entity_id
_entity_poly.type
_entity_poly.pdbx_seq_one_letter_code
_entity_poly.pdbx_strand_id
1 'polypeptide(L)' 'MTVQYKALMATEGVNIEFTESGIKRIAEAAWQVNETTENIGARRLHTVLERLMGRYLL' A
#
# COMPACT_ATOMS: atom_id res chain seq x y z
N MET A 1 -2.35 -0.29 -8.31
CA MET A 1 -1.49 0.12 -7.18
C MET A 1 -0.42 -0.93 -6.86
N THR A 2 -0.78 -2.15 -6.44
CA THR A 2 0.18 -3.21 -6.07
C THR A 2 1.17 -3.57 -7.19
N VAL A 3 0.71 -3.63 -8.44
CA VAL A 3 1.56 -3.88 -9.63
C VAL A 3 2.60 -2.78 -9.85
N GLN A 4 2.23 -1.51 -9.63
CA GLN A 4 3.17 -0.39 -9.77
C GLN A 4 4.27 -0.45 -8.71
N TYR A 5 3.91 -0.73 -7.45
CA TYR A 5 4.90 -0.90 -6.38
C TYR A 5 5.80 -2.11 -6.63
N LYS A 6 5.25 -3.22 -7.14
CA LYS A 6 6.06 -4.38 -7.53
C LYS A 6 7.09 -4.03 -8.63
N ALA A 7 6.67 -3.27 -9.64
CA ALA A 7 7.56 -2.83 -10.71
C ALA A 7 8.63 -1.85 -10.22
N LEU A 8 8.27 -0.91 -9.34
CA LEU A 8 9.21 0.05 -8.77
C LEU A 8 10.30 -0.66 -7.97
N MET A 9 9.92 -1.56 -7.07
CA MET A 9 10.86 -2.30 -6.22
C MET A 9 11.77 -3.23 -7.03
N ALA A 10 11.26 -3.77 -8.13
CA ALA A 10 12.07 -4.57 -9.05
C ALA A 10 13.22 -3.76 -9.68
N THR A 11 13.07 -2.44 -9.87
CA THR A 11 14.18 -1.59 -10.34
C THR A 11 15.31 -1.45 -9.32
N GLU A 12 15.02 -1.69 -8.04
CA GLU A 12 15.99 -1.70 -6.95
C GLU A 12 16.51 -3.12 -6.64
N GLY A 13 16.18 -4.10 -7.48
CA GLY A 13 16.55 -5.50 -7.27
C GLY A 13 15.72 -6.23 -6.21
N VAL A 14 14.65 -5.61 -5.71
CA VAL A 14 13.78 -6.19 -4.67
C VAL A 14 12.52 -6.78 -5.33
N ASN A 15 12.33 -8.09 -5.17
CA ASN A 15 11.12 -8.75 -5.64
C ASN A 15 10.08 -8.83 -4.51
N ILE A 16 8.86 -8.36 -4.77
CA ILE A 16 7.78 -8.31 -3.76
C ILE A 16 6.54 -9.01 -4.28
N GLU A 17 5.88 -9.72 -3.37
CA GLU A 17 4.61 -10.36 -3.60
C GLU A 17 3.60 -9.91 -2.54
N PHE A 18 2.40 -9.56 -3.00
CA PHE A 18 1.29 -9.23 -2.12
C PHE A 18 0.41 -10.46 -1.97
N THR A 19 0.37 -11.03 -0.77
CA THR A 19 -0.58 -12.09 -0.46
C THR A 19 -2.01 -11.54 -0.44
N GLU A 20 -2.99 -12.39 -0.71
CA GLU A 20 -4.40 -12.02 -0.67
C GLU A 20 -4.81 -11.46 0.71
N SER A 21 -4.33 -12.08 1.79
CA SER A 21 -4.53 -11.59 3.17
C SER A 21 -3.84 -10.25 3.43
N GLY A 22 -2.68 -10.02 2.83
CA GLY A 22 -1.97 -8.74 2.89
C GLY A 22 -2.76 -7.62 2.19
N ILE A 23 -3.30 -7.91 0.99
CA ILE A 23 -4.16 -6.96 0.25
C ILE A 23 -5.40 -6.60 1.08
N LYS A 24 -6.04 -7.60 1.69
CA LYS A 24 -7.21 -7.38 2.56
C LYS A 24 -6.88 -6.45 3.73
N ARG A 25 -5.76 -6.69 4.42
CA ARG A 25 -5.32 -5.82 5.54
C ARG A 25 -5.01 -4.39 5.10
N ILE A 26 -4.43 -4.21 3.91
CA ILE A 26 -4.18 -2.87 3.35
C ILE A 26 -5.50 -2.13 3.10
N ALA A 27 -6.50 -2.84 2.56
CA ALA A 27 -7.84 -2.28 2.36
C ALA A 27 -8.54 -1.93 3.69
N GLU A 28 -8.45 -2.81 4.68
CA GLU A 28 -8.98 -2.57 6.04
C GLU A 28 -8.35 -1.34 6.70
N ALA A 29 -7.01 -1.21 6.61
CA ALA A 29 -6.30 -0.05 7.13
C ALA A 29 -6.74 1.25 6.43
N ALA A 30 -6.86 1.24 5.10
CA ALA A 30 -7.33 2.42 4.36
C ALA A 30 -8.78 2.78 4.71
N TRP A 31 -9.66 1.79 4.87
CA TRP A 31 -11.02 2.00 5.31
C TRP A 31 -11.08 2.61 6.72
N GLN A 32 -10.35 2.06 7.67
CA GLN A 32 -10.32 2.56 9.05
C GLN A 32 -9.82 4.01 9.14
N VAL A 33 -8.82 4.39 8.33
CA VAL A 33 -8.36 5.79 8.30
C VAL A 33 -9.40 6.72 7.68
N ASN A 34 -10.13 6.28 6.65
CA ASN A 34 -11.23 7.07 6.10
C ASN A 34 -12.36 7.27 7.11
N GLU A 35 -12.65 6.28 7.96
CA GLU A 35 -13.68 6.39 9.01
C GLU A 35 -13.27 7.31 10.17
N THR A 36 -11.99 7.32 10.52
CA THR A 36 -11.47 8.07 11.68
C THR A 36 -10.98 9.48 11.33
N THR A 37 -10.87 9.81 10.04
CA THR A 37 -10.38 11.11 9.55
C THR A 37 -11.27 11.63 8.42
N GLU A 38 -10.70 12.29 7.42
CA GLU A 38 -11.43 12.69 6.21
C GLU A 38 -11.55 11.50 5.25
N ASN A 39 -12.76 11.20 4.78
CA ASN A 39 -12.95 10.17 3.77
C ASN A 39 -12.57 10.69 2.38
N ILE A 40 -11.38 10.33 1.92
CA ILE A 40 -10.88 10.66 0.57
C ILE A 40 -11.08 9.51 -0.43
N GLY A 41 -11.89 8.51 -0.05
CA GLY A 41 -12.18 7.32 -0.85
C GLY A 41 -10.95 6.46 -1.12
N ALA A 42 -10.89 5.87 -2.33
CA ALA A 42 -9.83 4.96 -2.75
C ALA A 42 -8.43 5.60 -2.78
N ARG A 43 -8.32 6.94 -2.84
CA ARG A 43 -7.03 7.64 -2.80
C ARG A 43 -6.24 7.33 -1.53
N ARG A 44 -6.92 6.97 -0.44
CA ARG A 44 -6.29 6.57 0.83
C ARG A 44 -5.33 5.40 0.67
N LEU A 45 -5.62 4.46 -0.24
CA LEU A 45 -4.77 3.30 -0.52
C LEU A 45 -3.35 3.70 -0.94
N HIS A 46 -3.19 4.81 -1.65
CA HIS A 46 -1.88 5.32 -2.06
C HIS A 46 -1.03 5.65 -0.83
N THR A 47 -1.56 6.47 0.08
CA THR A 47 -0.84 6.89 1.29
C THR A 47 -0.54 5.74 2.25
N VAL A 48 -1.45 4.76 2.34
CA VAL A 48 -1.25 3.56 3.18
C VAL A 48 -0.13 2.69 2.59
N LEU A 49 -0.15 2.44 1.28
CA LEU A 49 0.91 1.68 0.60
C LEU A 49 2.26 2.40 0.66
N GLU A 50 2.29 3.72 0.47
CA GLU A 50 3.52 4.51 0.57
C GLU A 50 4.13 4.41 1.97
N ARG A 51 3.33 4.52 3.03
CA ARG A 51 3.81 4.33 4.41
C ARG A 51 4.29 2.90 4.68
N LEU A 52 3.61 1.90 4.13
CA LEU A 52 4.00 0.49 4.28
C LEU A 52 5.33 0.19 3.60
N MET A 53 5.51 0.71 2.38
CA MET A 53 6.65 0.43 1.51
C MET A 53 7.84 1.36 1.75
N GLY A 54 7.62 2.58 2.27
CA GLY A 54 8.65 3.59 2.50
C GLY A 54 9.79 3.16 3.42
N ARG A 55 9.57 2.13 4.27
CA ARG A 55 10.63 1.52 5.08
C ARG A 55 11.61 0.64 4.30
N TYR A 56 11.26 0.22 3.10
CA TYR A 56 12.07 -0.63 2.22
C TYR A 56 12.73 0.16 1.09
N LEU A 57 12.46 1.47 1.02
CA LEU A 57 12.94 2.40 -0.01
C LEU A 57 14.19 3.21 0.43
N LEU A 58 14.84 2.83 1.55
CA LEU A 58 16.04 3.48 2.11
C LEU A 58 17.07 2.45 2.60
#